data_AF-A0A377ZB93-F1
#
_entry.id   AF-A0A377ZB93-F1
#
_cell.length_a   1.000
_cell.length_b   1.000
_cell.length_c   1.000
_cell.angle_alpha   90.00
_cell.angle_beta   90.00
_cell.angle_gamma   90.00
#
_symmetry.space_group_name_H-M   'P 1'
#
loop_
_entity.id
_entity.type
_entity.pdbx_description
1 polymer ?
#
loop_
_entity_poly.entity_id
_entity_poly.type
_entity_poly.pdbx_seq_one_letter_code
_entity_poly.pdbx_strand_id
1 'polypeptide(L)' 'MTLAMMLNLLMAAMMGVIIPMVMVKLGRDPAVGSSVMITAITDTGGFFIFLGLATLFLM' A
#
# COMPACT_ATOMS: atom_id res chain seq x y z
N MET A 1 5.58 -8.97 14.53
CA MET A 1 4.87 -9.68 13.44
C MET A 1 3.42 -9.23 13.30
N THR A 2 2.56 -9.46 14.30
CA THR A 2 1.11 -9.11 14.25
C THR A 2 0.85 -7.62 13.98
N LEU A 3 1.56 -6.71 14.64
CA LEU A 3 1.42 -5.27 14.41
C LEU A 3 1.80 -4.86 12.99
N ALA A 4 2.87 -5.45 12.43
CA ALA A 4 3.33 -5.17 11.06
C ALA A 4 2.31 -5.62 10.02
N MET A 5 1.74 -6.82 10.19
CA MET A 5 0.69 -7.32 9.31
C MET A 5 -0.59 -6.49 9.40
N MET A 6 -0.97 -6.06 10.60
CA MET A 6 -2.16 -5.23 10.80
C MET A 6 -2.02 -3.88 10.08
N LEU A 7 -0.85 -3.23 10.21
CA LEU A 7 -0.55 -1.97 9.52
C LEU A 7 -0.47 -2.13 8.00
N ASN A 8 0.12 -3.24 7.53
CA ASN A 8 0.20 -3.55 6.09
C ASN A 8 -1.20 -3.73 5.48
N LEU A 9 -2.09 -4.49 6.15
CA LEU A 9 -3.47 -4.67 5.70
C LEU A 9 -4.28 -3.37 5.69
N LEU A 10 -4.09 -2.51 6.70
CA LEU A 10 -4.69 -1.16 6.74
C LEU A 10 -4.21 -0.30 5.56
N MET A 11 -2.91 -0.30 5.28
CA MET A 11 -2.34 0.41 4.14
C MET A 11 -2.87 -0.13 2.81
N ALA A 12 -2.95 -1.45 2.67
CA ALA A 12 -3.48 -2.09 1.48
C ALA A 12 -4.95 -1.74 1.22
N ALA A 13 -5.79 -1.76 2.26
CA ALA A 13 -7.19 -1.38 2.15
C ALA A 13 -7.36 0.10 1.73
N MET A 14 -6.56 1.01 2.30
CA MET A 14 -6.59 2.42 1.90
C MET A 14 -6.15 2.62 0.45
N MET A 15 -5.06 1.96 0.04
CA MET A 15 -4.54 2.08 -1.33
C MET A 15 -5.46 1.46 -2.38
N GLY A 16 -6.21 0.42 -2.03
CA GLY A 16 -7.25 -0.16 -2.89
C GLY A 16 -8.37 0.83 -3.25
N VAL A 17 -8.59 1.88 -2.44
CA VAL A 17 -9.59 2.93 -2.72
C VAL A 17 -8.93 4.19 -3.29
N ILE A 18 -7.81 4.63 -2.72
CA ILE A 18 -7.15 5.88 -3.09
C ILE A 18 -6.60 5.82 -4.52
N ILE A 19 -5.95 4.73 -4.91
CA ILE A 19 -5.32 4.62 -6.23
C ILE A 19 -6.34 4.75 -7.36
N PRO A 20 -7.43 3.95 -7.42
CA PRO A 20 -8.43 4.11 -8.47
C PRO A 20 -9.13 5.48 -8.42
N MET A 21 -9.42 6.01 -7.23
CA MET A 21 -10.01 7.36 -7.07
C MET A 21 -9.12 8.47 -7.63
N VAL A 22 -7.80 8.41 -7.37
CA VAL A 22 -6.83 9.38 -7.90
C VAL A 22 -6.69 9.23 -9.42
N MET A 23 -6.69 8.00 -9.93
CA MET A 23 -6.62 7.73 -11.36
C MET A 23 -7.83 8.32 -12.11
N VAL A 24 -9.04 8.13 -11.55
CA VAL A 24 -10.28 8.74 -12.07
C VAL A 24 -10.20 10.26 -12.04
N LYS A 25 -9.70 10.86 -10.95
CA LYS A 25 -9.51 12.31 -10.85
C LYS A 25 -8.51 12.87 -11.87
N LEU A 26 -7.51 12.08 -12.25
CA LEU A 26 -6.52 12.43 -13.28
C LEU A 26 -7.02 12.15 -14.71
N GLY A 27 -8.27 11.69 -14.88
CA GLY A 27 -8.84 11.35 -16.18
C GLY A 27 -8.21 10.11 -16.84
N ARG A 28 -7.51 9.29 -16.06
CA ARG A 28 -6.93 8.03 -16.53
C ARG A 28 -7.81 6.87 -16.13
N ASP A 29 -7.97 5.93 -17.05
CA ASP A 29 -8.83 4.77 -16.84
C ASP A 29 -8.23 3.87 -15.74
N PRO A 30 -8.87 3.74 -14.56
CA PRO A 30 -8.38 2.90 -13.49
C PRO A 30 -8.32 1.41 -13.91
N ALA A 31 -9.10 0.97 -14.90
CA ALA A 31 -9.00 -0.40 -15.39
C ALA A 31 -7.63 -0.69 -16.04
N VAL A 32 -7.02 0.34 -16.64
CA VAL A 32 -5.73 0.25 -17.33
C VAL A 32 -4.61 0.59 -16.34
N GLY A 33 -4.29 -0.36 -15.46
CA GLY A 33 -3.08 -0.32 -14.63
C GLY A 33 -3.27 -0.01 -13.14
N SER A 34 -4.49 0.20 -12.64
CA SER A 34 -4.69 0.32 -11.19
C SER A 34 -4.27 -0.94 -10.45
N SER A 35 -4.48 -2.12 -11.02
CA SER A 35 -4.10 -3.39 -10.39
C SER A 35 -2.59 -3.45 -10.14
N VAL A 36 -1.76 -3.18 -11.16
CA VAL A 36 -0.29 -3.16 -11.07
C VAL A 36 0.19 -2.07 -10.11
N MET A 37 -0.43 -0.89 -10.15
CA MET A 37 -0.07 0.21 -9.26
C MET A 37 -0.39 -0.12 -7.80
N ILE A 38 -1.55 -0.76 -7.55
CA ILE A 38 -1.95 -1.23 -6.22
C ILE A 38 -0.93 -2.24 -5.72
N THR A 39 -0.62 -3.31 -6.47
CA THR A 39 0.34 -4.32 -6.03
C THR A 39 1.73 -3.74 -5.78
N ALA A 40 2.22 -2.86 -6.65
CA ALA A 40 3.54 -2.24 -6.47
C ALA A 40 3.62 -1.39 -5.19
N ILE A 41 2.58 -0.61 -4.91
CA ILE A 41 2.51 0.23 -3.70
C ILE A 41 2.33 -0.63 -2.44
N THR A 42 1.51 -1.68 -2.48
CA THR A 42 1.31 -2.55 -1.32
C THR A 42 2.52 -3.42 -1.02
N ASP A 43 3.24 -3.91 -2.04
CA ASP A 43 4.49 -4.66 -1.85
C ASP A 43 5.57 -3.78 -1.22
N THR A 44 5.79 -2.58 -1.78
CA THR A 44 6.83 -1.66 -1.28
C THR A 44 6.46 -1.11 0.10
N GLY A 45 5.19 -0.72 0.30
CA GLY A 45 4.68 -0.21 1.57
C GLY A 45 4.70 -1.27 2.66
N GLY A 46 4.33 -2.50 2.34
CA GLY A 46 4.41 -3.63 3.25
C GLY A 46 5.84 -3.94 3.71
N PHE A 47 6.79 -3.88 2.79
CA PHE A 47 8.21 -4.03 3.10
C PHE A 47 8.71 -2.90 4.01
N PHE A 48 8.32 -1.66 3.73
CA PHE A 48 8.67 -0.49 4.54
C PHE A 48 8.11 -0.56 5.97
N ILE A 49 6.85 -0.98 6.13
CA ILE A 49 6.22 -1.16 7.44
C ILE A 49 6.95 -2.23 8.24
N PHE A 50 7.31 -3.35 7.60
CA PHE A 50 8.03 -4.42 8.25
C PHE A 50 9.43 -3.99 8.72
N LEU A 51 10.20 -3.36 7.82
CA LEU A 51 11.57 -2.91 8.12
C LEU A 51 11.59 -1.75 9.12
N GLY A 52 10.67 -0.79 8.98
CA GLY A 52 10.53 0.35 9.90
C GLY A 52 10.17 -0.08 11.31
N LEU A 53 9.23 -1.02 11.46
CA LEU A 53 8.93 -1.61 12.78
C LEU A 53 10.10 -2.41 13.34
N ALA A 54 10.84 -3.13 12.49
CA ALA A 54 12.03 -3.84 12.93
C ALA A 54 13.08 -2.87 13.48
N THR A 55 13.36 -1.76 12.79
CA THR A 55 14.30 -0.73 13.29
C THR A 55 13.83 -0.10 14.59
N LEU A 56 12.54 0.23 14.72
CA LEU A 56 11.98 0.87 15.93
C LEU A 56 11.94 -0.05 17.16
N PHE A 57 11.83 -1.37 16.97
CA PHE A 57 11.79 -2.34 18.06
C PHE A 57 13.15 -2.98 18.39
N LEU A 58 14.11 -2.99 17.45
CA LEU A 58 15.46 -3.52 17.66
C LEU A 58 16.48 -2.46 18.11
N MET A 59 16.18 -1.17 17.97
CA MET A 59 16.92 -0.09 18.63
C MET A 59 16.43 0.11 20.06
#